data_AF-A0A7Y4UD22-F1
#
_entry.id   AF-A0A7Y4UD22-F1
#
_cell.length_a   1.000
_cell.length_b   1.000
_cell.length_c   1.000
_cell.angle_alpha   90.00
_cell.angle_beta   90.00
_cell.angle_gamma   90.00
#
_symmetry.space_group_name_H-M   'P 1'
#
loop_
_entity.id
_entity.type
_entity.pdbx_description
1 polymer ?
#
loop_
_entity_poly.entity_id
_entity_poly.type
_entity_poly.pdbx_seq_one_letter_code
_entity_poly.pdbx_strand_id
1 'polypeptide(L)' 'MRRDITNWYSERLQQDMPLVAYGHYGPPVLMLPTAAADFLEYERFHLIGSIE' A
#
# COMPACT_ATOMS: atom_id res chain seq x y z
N MET A 1 6.90 11.90 2.73
CA MET A 1 7.65 10.62 2.73
C MET A 1 7.93 10.18 1.29
N ARG A 2 8.96 9.35 1.03
CA ARG A 2 9.16 8.70 -0.29
C ARG A 2 7.95 7.80 -0.60
N ARG A 3 7.52 7.76 -1.87
CA ARG A 3 6.34 7.00 -2.34
C ARG A 3 6.68 6.23 -3.60
N ASP A 4 6.57 4.91 -3.55
CA ASP A 4 6.90 4.01 -4.65
C ASP A 4 5.70 3.08 -4.94
N ILE A 5 5.22 3.05 -6.19
CA ILE A 5 4.17 2.12 -6.62
C ILE A 5 4.79 1.00 -7.45
N THR A 6 4.41 -0.23 -7.16
CA THR A 6 4.72 -1.41 -7.98
C THR A 6 3.45 -2.22 -8.24
N ASN A 7 3.47 -3.06 -9.27
CA ASN A 7 2.38 -3.97 -9.61
C ASN A 7 2.95 -5.27 -10.18
N TRP A 8 2.28 -6.39 -9.92
CA TRP A 8 2.56 -7.68 -10.54
C TRP A 8 1.26 -8.47 -10.71
N TYR A 9 1.24 -9.42 -11.65
CA TYR A 9 0.13 -10.37 -11.77
C TYR A 9 0.37 -11.59 -10.88
N SER A 10 -0.62 -11.96 -10.07
CA SER A 10 -0.57 -13.16 -9.22
C SER A 10 -1.24 -14.33 -9.91
N GLU A 11 -0.45 -15.31 -10.37
CA GLU A 11 -0.99 -16.55 -10.94
C GLU A 11 -1.83 -17.36 -9.96
N ARG A 12 -1.57 -17.25 -8.64
CA ARG A 12 -2.34 -18.00 -7.63
C ARG A 12 -3.71 -17.40 -7.36
N LEU A 13 -3.81 -16.07 -7.49
CA LEU A 13 -5.05 -15.34 -7.23
C LEU A 13 -5.78 -14.95 -8.52
N GLN A 14 -5.13 -15.14 -9.68
CA GLN A 14 -5.59 -14.70 -10.99
C GLN A 14 -6.01 -13.22 -10.98
N GLN A 15 -5.16 -12.36 -10.41
CA GLN A 15 -5.43 -10.94 -10.24
C GLN A 15 -4.15 -10.11 -10.28
N ASP A 16 -4.28 -8.86 -10.75
CA ASP A 16 -3.28 -7.82 -10.53
C ASP A 16 -3.16 -7.46 -9.04
N MET A 17 -1.91 -7.25 -8.62
CA MET A 17 -1.53 -6.99 -7.24
C MET A 17 -0.77 -5.66 -7.17
N PRO A 18 -1.49 -4.52 -7.15
CA PRO A 18 -0.87 -3.23 -6.96
C PRO A 18 -0.45 -3.04 -5.49
N LEU A 19 0.70 -2.42 -5.28
CA LEU A 19 1.25 -2.12 -3.96
C LEU A 19 1.83 -0.70 -3.95
N VAL A 20 1.66 0.00 -2.83
CA VAL A 20 2.32 1.26 -2.55
C VAL A 20 3.20 1.11 -1.31
N ALA A 21 4.43 1.60 -1.39
CA ALA A 21 5.36 1.67 -0.28
C ALA A 21 5.64 3.13 0.07
N TYR A 22 5.65 3.42 1.38
CA TYR A 22 5.95 4.74 1.93
C TYR A 22 7.21 4.68 2.80
N GLY A 23 8.02 5.73 2.74
CA GLY A 23 9.22 5.88 3.57
C GLY A 23 10.49 5.26 2.96
N HIS A 24 11.57 5.26 3.75
CA HIS A 24 12.91 4.89 3.29
C HIS A 24 13.76 4.13 4.32
N TYR A 25 13.30 4.02 5.58
CA TYR A 25 14.01 3.37 6.68
C TYR A 25 13.04 2.98 7.81
N GLY A 26 13.45 2.04 8.67
CA GLY A 26 12.73 1.63 9.87
C GLY A 26 12.14 0.21 9.79
N PRO A 27 11.48 -0.27 10.86
CA PRO A 27 10.78 -1.54 10.85
C PRO A 27 9.64 -1.53 9.82
N PRO A 28 9.52 -2.56 8.96
CA PRO A 28 8.45 -2.61 7.96
C PRO A 28 7.09 -2.88 8.62
N VAL A 29 6.07 -2.14 8.17
CA VAL A 29 4.66 -2.36 8.52
C VAL A 29 3.90 -2.71 7.25
N LEU A 30 3.27 -3.88 7.22
CA LEU A 30 2.40 -4.31 6.13
C LEU A 30 0.95 -4.01 6.50
N MET A 31 0.25 -3.29 5.63
CA MET A 31 -1.17 -3.00 5.79
C MET A 31 -1.95 -3.58 4.62
N LEU A 32 -3.10 -4.19 4.91
CA LEU A 32 -4.02 -4.75 3.93
C LEU A 32 -5.27 -3.89 3.92
N PRO A 33 -5.69 -3.36 2.75
CA PRO A 33 -6.90 -2.56 2.65
C PRO A 33 -8.11 -3.24 3.29
N THR A 34 -8.92 -2.43 3.94
CA THR A 34 -10.18 -2.83 4.56
C THR A 34 -11.36 -2.38 3.70
N ALA A 35 -12.57 -2.86 4.00
CA ALA A 35 -13.81 -2.40 3.38
C ALA A 35 -13.85 -2.46 1.82
N ALA A 36 -13.19 -3.45 1.21
CA ALA A 36 -13.10 -3.59 -0.25
C ALA A 36 -12.50 -2.37 -0.98
N ALA A 37 -11.70 -1.56 -0.27
CA ALA A 37 -10.93 -0.49 -0.88
C ALA A 37 -9.67 -1.02 -1.58
N ASP A 38 -9.03 -0.16 -2.38
CA ASP A 38 -7.76 -0.46 -3.03
C ASP A 38 -6.54 -0.12 -2.14
N PHE A 39 -5.35 -0.46 -2.63
CA PHE A 39 -4.05 -0.24 -1.98
C PHE A 39 -3.73 1.21 -1.57
N LEU A 40 -4.49 2.21 -2.03
CA LEU A 40 -4.32 3.64 -1.69
C LEU A 40 -5.28 4.11 -0.59
N GLU A 41 -6.07 3.22 0.01
CA GLU A 41 -7.01 3.54 1.11
C GLU A 41 -6.36 4.41 2.19
N TYR A 42 -5.22 3.98 2.75
CA TYR A 42 -4.59 4.66 3.89
C TYR A 42 -4.01 6.04 3.56
N GLU A 43 -3.69 6.30 2.29
CA GLU A 43 -3.31 7.64 1.82
C GLU A 43 -4.54 8.53 1.72
N ARG A 44 -5.61 8.03 1.09
CA ARG A 44 -6.87 8.78 0.93
C ARG A 44 -7.58 9.08 2.25
N PHE A 45 -7.48 8.19 3.23
CA PHE A 45 -8.04 8.38 4.57
C PHE A 45 -7.04 8.98 5.58
N HIS A 46 -5.97 9.63 5.08
CA HIS A 46 -5.03 10.44 5.86
C HIS A 46 -4.22 9.71 6.95
N LEU A 47 -4.26 8.38 7.02
CA LEU A 47 -3.43 7.62 7.96
C LEU A 47 -1.94 7.87 7.68
N ILE A 48 -1.54 7.78 6.41
CA ILE A 48 -0.14 8.05 6.03
C ILE A 48 0.27 9.47 6.38
N GLY A 49 -0.59 10.46 6.11
CA GLY A 49 -0.32 11.86 6.45
C GLY A 49 -0.25 12.13 7.97
N SER A 50 -0.84 11.26 8.80
CA SER A 50 -0.78 11.40 10.26
C SER A 50 0.55 10.96 10.89
N ILE A 51 1.38 10.24 10.13
CA ILE A 51 2.67 9.69 10.58
C ILE A 51 3.86 10.21 9.76
N GLU A 52 3.63 11.20 8.90
CA GLU A 52 4.67 11.83 8.08
C GLU A 52 5.65 12.68 8.90
#